data_AF-A0A930KFS1-F1
#
_entry.id   AF-A0A930KFS1-F1
#
_cell.length_a   1.000
_cell.length_b   1.000
_cell.length_c   1.000
_cell.angle_alpha   90.00
_cell.angle_beta   90.00
_cell.angle_gamma   90.00
#
_symmetry.space_group_name_H-M   'P 1'
#
loop_
_entity.id
_entity.type
_entity.pdbx_description
1 polymer ?
#
loop_
_entity_poly.entity_id
_entity_poly.type
_entity_poly.pdbx_seq_one_letter_code
_entity_poly.pdbx_strand_id
1 'polypeptide(L)'
;MSIFIDPPVWPAHGTVFSHLISDTSLAELHDFAAKTGISPRAFDADHYDVPAYRYEGLVRAGAREVSGSQLTRILIGSGLRVPLRERPNKIRPRLMRAWESLLPGHTALGEDLLERYEQPHRKYHTSVHLSEMLTALKTLYEQHHTATPRAVLLAAWFHDAVYEANPGEDEAASADLARTALTPLASTGSLTNREVTAIAHLIELTASHQLADGIEEYTSGALTRADAAFFLDADLAILAADSPRYTRYVAGVRAEYAHYAPDAFTRGRAAILQGFLNRTAIYASDTAHLLWDAPARLNLRTELEGYCPALSEQPTKEGH
;
A
#
# COMPACT_ATOMS: atom_id res chain seq x y z
N MET A 1 27.17 6.58 5.83
CA MET A 1 26.66 5.36 6.48
C MET A 1 26.80 5.56 7.98
N SER A 2 25.70 5.87 8.65
CA SER A 2 25.70 6.17 10.08
C SER A 2 24.52 5.47 10.75
N ILE A 3 24.82 4.65 11.75
CA ILE A 3 23.84 4.14 12.69
C ILE A 3 23.73 5.12 13.84
N PHE A 4 22.50 5.46 14.25
CA PHE A 4 22.24 6.41 15.33
C PHE A 4 21.43 5.75 16.44
N ILE A 5 21.70 6.14 17.69
CA ILE A 5 21.01 5.66 18.88
C ILE A 5 20.67 6.81 19.82
N ASP A 6 19.49 6.80 20.44
CA ASP A 6 19.15 7.75 21.51
C ASP A 6 19.39 7.16 22.91
N PRO A 7 19.62 8.00 23.94
CA PRO A 7 19.72 7.52 25.32
C PRO A 7 18.46 6.75 25.75
N PRO A 8 18.59 5.70 26.57
CA PRO A 8 17.46 4.86 26.93
C PRO A 8 16.52 5.59 27.89
N VAL A 9 15.41 6.12 27.39
CA VAL A 9 14.46 6.93 28.15
C VAL A 9 13.02 6.44 28.06
N TRP A 10 12.73 5.48 27.17
CA TRP A 10 11.37 5.04 26.87
C TRP A 10 10.96 3.84 27.73
N PRO A 11 10.04 3.99 28.72
CA PRO A 11 9.73 2.92 29.66
C PRO A 11 8.81 1.86 29.03
N ALA A 12 9.23 0.60 29.06
CA ALA A 12 8.42 -0.56 28.68
C ALA A 12 8.97 -1.84 29.32
N HIS A 13 8.13 -2.86 29.52
CA HIS A 13 8.56 -4.21 29.97
C HIS A 13 9.51 -4.23 31.19
N GLY A 14 9.36 -3.28 32.13
CA GLY A 14 10.21 -3.19 33.33
C GLY A 14 11.63 -2.64 33.09
N THR A 15 11.90 -2.04 31.93
CA THR A 15 13.17 -1.36 31.63
C THR A 15 12.90 -0.08 30.83
N VAL A 16 13.97 0.61 30.42
CA VAL A 16 13.93 1.72 29.47
C VAL A 16 14.61 1.30 28.17
N PHE A 17 14.08 1.83 27.06
CA PHE A 17 14.52 1.51 25.71
C PHE A 17 15.11 2.74 25.02
N SER A 18 16.10 2.46 24.18
CA SER A 18 16.63 3.31 23.12
C SER A 18 16.04 2.87 21.79
N HIS A 19 16.05 3.76 20.82
CA HIS A 19 15.77 3.49 19.42
C HIS A 19 17.07 3.54 18.63
N LEU A 20 17.24 2.58 17.74
CA LEU A 20 18.39 2.47 16.84
C LEU A 20 17.93 2.60 15.39
N ILE A 21 18.49 3.55 14.64
CA ILE A 21 18.08 3.86 13.26
C ILE A 21 19.27 3.90 12.31
N SER A 22 18.96 3.87 11.01
CA SER A 22 19.84 4.27 9.92
C SER A 22 19.30 5.53 9.25
N ASP A 23 20.20 6.33 8.68
CA ASP A 23 19.88 7.44 7.76
C ASP A 23 19.99 7.06 6.28
N THR A 24 20.43 5.84 5.97
CA THR A 24 20.81 5.42 4.62
C THR A 24 19.96 4.26 4.12
N SER A 25 19.85 3.15 4.86
CA SER A 25 19.02 2.00 4.45
C SER A 25 18.64 1.08 5.61
N LEU A 26 17.53 0.34 5.46
CA LEU A 26 17.19 -0.73 6.41
C LEU A 26 18.19 -1.90 6.35
N ALA A 27 18.81 -2.14 5.20
CA ALA A 27 19.82 -3.20 5.04
C ALA A 27 21.01 -2.98 5.98
N GLU A 28 21.58 -1.77 6.03
CA GLU A 28 22.70 -1.50 6.94
C GLU A 28 22.28 -1.55 8.42
N LEU A 29 21.04 -1.18 8.72
CA LEU A 29 20.48 -1.26 10.07
C LEU A 29 20.35 -2.73 10.50
N HIS A 30 19.83 -3.59 9.63
CA HIS A 30 19.74 -5.03 9.87
C HIS A 30 21.13 -5.67 10.00
N ASP A 31 22.09 -5.30 9.16
CA ASP A 31 23.47 -5.79 9.24
C ASP A 31 24.14 -5.40 10.56
N PHE A 32 23.97 -4.16 10.99
CA PHE A 32 24.50 -3.69 12.28
C PHE A 32 23.84 -4.42 13.45
N ALA A 33 22.51 -4.57 13.41
CA ALA A 33 21.75 -5.32 14.42
C ALA A 33 22.22 -6.77 14.52
N ALA A 34 22.39 -7.46 13.38
CA ALA A 34 22.89 -8.83 13.33
C ALA A 34 24.31 -8.95 13.90
N LYS A 35 25.24 -8.07 13.47
CA LYS A 35 26.63 -8.04 13.96
C LYS A 35 26.74 -7.81 15.46
N THR A 36 25.82 -7.04 16.03
CA THR A 36 25.79 -6.71 17.46
C THR A 36 24.86 -7.63 18.27
N GLY A 37 24.24 -8.62 17.63
CA GLY A 37 23.39 -9.64 18.26
C GLY A 37 22.00 -9.16 18.71
N ILE A 38 21.49 -8.07 18.14
CA ILE A 38 20.12 -7.59 18.38
C ILE A 38 19.15 -8.54 17.69
N SER A 39 18.08 -8.94 18.40
CA SER A 39 17.07 -9.84 17.82
C SER A 39 16.31 -9.15 16.68
N PRO A 40 16.06 -9.82 15.54
CA PRO A 40 15.17 -9.30 14.51
C PRO A 40 13.77 -8.95 15.00
N ARG A 41 13.31 -9.57 16.10
CA ARG A 41 12.00 -9.29 16.72
C ARG A 41 11.92 -7.91 17.37
N ALA A 42 13.06 -7.27 17.63
CA ALA A 42 13.11 -5.91 18.16
C ALA A 42 12.97 -4.84 17.06
N PHE A 43 12.86 -5.24 15.79
CA PHE A 43 12.65 -4.32 14.69
C PHE A 43 11.17 -3.90 14.61
N ASP A 44 10.90 -2.61 14.66
CA ASP A 44 9.57 -2.01 14.54
C ASP A 44 9.50 -1.12 13.29
N ALA A 45 9.47 -1.77 12.12
CA ALA A 45 9.31 -1.25 10.77
C ALA A 45 10.43 -0.32 10.23
N ASP A 46 10.97 0.59 11.05
CA ASP A 46 11.97 1.58 10.63
C ASP A 46 13.11 1.80 11.65
N HIS A 47 13.04 1.12 12.78
CA HIS A 47 14.04 1.21 13.84
C HIS A 47 14.06 -0.08 14.68
N TYR A 48 15.09 -0.24 15.51
CA TYR A 48 15.12 -1.28 16.55
C TYR A 48 14.88 -0.68 17.93
N ASP A 49 14.03 -1.35 18.72
CA ASP A 49 13.87 -1.11 20.15
C ASP A 49 14.98 -1.83 20.92
N VAL A 50 15.86 -1.05 21.56
CA VAL A 50 17.05 -1.55 22.24
C VAL A 50 16.91 -1.36 23.75
N PRO A 51 16.93 -2.43 24.56
CA PRO A 51 16.86 -2.29 26.01
C PRO A 51 18.15 -1.65 26.57
N ALA A 52 18.02 -0.89 27.66
CA ALA A 52 19.10 -0.09 28.27
C ALA A 52 20.44 -0.83 28.44
N TYR A 53 20.42 -2.10 28.85
CA TYR A 53 21.64 -2.87 29.09
C TYR A 53 22.50 -3.09 27.83
N ARG A 54 21.95 -2.90 26.63
CA ARG A 54 22.69 -3.01 25.35
C ARG A 54 23.27 -1.68 24.87
N TYR A 55 22.77 -0.56 25.38
CA TYR A 55 23.07 0.78 24.91
C TYR A 55 24.58 1.04 24.76
N GLU A 56 25.35 0.89 25.84
CA GLU A 56 26.80 1.13 25.83
C GLU A 56 27.55 0.20 24.88
N GLY A 57 27.05 -1.03 24.68
CA GLY A 57 27.64 -1.99 23.75
C GLY A 57 27.49 -1.54 22.29
N LEU A 58 26.34 -0.97 21.94
CA LEU A 58 26.07 -0.48 20.59
C LEU A 58 26.84 0.81 20.29
N VAL A 59 26.96 1.72 21.26
CA VAL A 59 27.79 2.92 21.13
C VAL A 59 29.26 2.54 20.89
N ARG A 60 29.79 1.58 21.67
CA ARG A 60 31.15 1.03 21.46
C ARG A 60 31.32 0.33 20.11
N ALA A 61 30.25 -0.27 19.57
CA ALA A 61 30.24 -0.91 18.25
C ALA A 61 30.13 0.10 17.08
N GLY A 62 30.01 1.41 17.36
CA GLY A 62 30.01 2.47 16.36
C GLY A 62 28.67 3.15 16.13
N ALA A 63 27.62 2.85 16.91
CA ALA A 63 26.39 3.64 16.87
C ALA A 63 26.65 5.06 17.42
N ARG A 64 26.23 6.07 16.67
CA ARG A 64 26.40 7.48 17.02
C ARG A 64 25.28 7.92 17.95
N GLU A 65 25.65 8.34 19.14
CA GLU A 65 24.69 8.88 20.11
C GLU A 65 24.13 10.23 19.64
N VAL A 66 22.80 10.37 19.71
CA VAL A 66 22.06 11.60 19.41
C VAL A 66 20.85 11.73 20.35
N SER A 67 20.33 12.93 20.57
CA SER A 67 19.06 13.06 21.31
C SER A 67 17.90 12.42 20.54
N GLY A 68 16.85 11.97 21.23
CA GLY A 68 15.65 11.42 20.57
C GLY A 68 15.00 12.38 19.57
N SER A 69 15.08 13.70 19.83
CA SER A 69 14.61 14.72 18.88
C SER A 69 15.45 14.81 17.61
N GLN A 70 16.78 14.64 17.71
CA GLN A 70 17.66 14.60 16.55
C GLN A 70 17.48 13.29 15.79
N LEU A 71 17.37 12.17 16.50
CA LEU A 71 17.09 10.86 15.93
C LEU A 71 15.83 10.89 15.07
N THR A 72 14.73 11.44 15.59
CA THR A 72 13.48 11.59 14.84
C THR A 72 13.67 12.44 13.58
N ARG A 73 14.40 13.56 13.65
CA ARG A 73 14.66 14.42 12.47
C ARG A 73 15.51 13.70 11.42
N ILE A 74 16.51 12.93 11.85
CA ILE A 74 17.35 12.12 10.95
C ILE A 74 16.49 11.07 10.24
N LEU A 75 15.66 10.33 10.98
CA LEU A 75 14.80 9.29 10.42
C LEU A 75 13.75 9.83 9.44
N ILE A 76 13.20 11.02 9.71
CA ILE A 76 12.29 11.69 8.78
C ILE A 76 13.06 12.18 7.54
N GLY A 77 14.22 12.81 7.75
CA GLY A 77 15.07 13.33 6.67
C GLY A 77 15.63 12.25 5.75
N SER A 78 15.80 11.02 6.24
CA SER A 78 16.22 9.87 5.42
C SER A 78 15.11 9.29 4.55
N GLY A 79 13.85 9.64 4.81
CA GLY A 79 12.68 9.05 4.15
C GLY A 79 12.35 7.62 4.60
N LEU A 80 13.13 7.04 5.53
CA LEU A 80 12.91 5.67 6.03
C LEU A 80 11.78 5.57 7.05
N ARG A 81 11.34 6.70 7.65
CA ARG A 81 10.24 6.72 8.62
C ARG A 81 8.97 6.07 8.04
N VAL A 82 8.44 5.07 8.76
CA VAL A 82 7.13 4.43 8.50
C VAL A 82 6.11 4.91 9.55
N PRO A 83 5.31 5.95 9.24
CA PRO A 83 4.41 6.57 10.22
C PRO A 83 3.37 5.59 10.74
N LEU A 84 2.78 5.87 11.92
CA LEU A 84 1.81 4.97 12.56
C LEU A 84 0.62 4.61 11.66
N ARG A 85 0.21 5.52 10.78
CA ARG A 85 -0.88 5.31 9.81
C ARG A 85 -0.56 4.29 8.72
N GLU A 86 0.71 3.89 8.59
CA GLU A 86 1.23 2.87 7.66
C GLU A 86 1.63 1.59 8.40
N ARG A 87 1.39 1.49 9.72
CA ARG A 87 1.74 0.31 10.51
C ARG A 87 0.54 -0.63 10.66
N PRO A 88 0.60 -1.89 10.16
CA PRO A 88 -0.54 -2.81 10.15
C PRO A 88 -1.21 -2.99 11.52
N ASN A 89 -0.40 -3.15 12.58
CA ASN A 89 -0.90 -3.32 13.96
C ASN A 89 -1.69 -2.11 14.50
N LYS A 90 -1.49 -0.91 13.93
CA LYS A 90 -2.26 0.30 14.27
C LYS A 90 -3.46 0.49 13.35
N ILE A 91 -3.38 0.00 12.12
CA ILE A 91 -4.43 0.10 11.10
C ILE A 91 -5.54 -0.90 11.36
N ARG A 92 -5.21 -2.17 11.67
CA ARG A 92 -6.18 -3.26 11.82
C ARG A 92 -7.37 -2.91 12.75
N PRO A 93 -7.17 -2.37 13.97
CA PRO A 93 -8.31 -1.99 14.82
C PRO A 93 -9.19 -0.88 14.23
N ARG A 94 -8.62 0.05 13.45
CA ARG A 94 -9.39 1.11 12.78
C ARG A 94 -10.21 0.53 11.63
N LEU A 95 -9.61 -0.35 10.83
CA LEU A 95 -10.30 -1.04 9.74
C LEU A 95 -11.44 -1.90 10.28
N MET A 96 -11.24 -2.67 11.35
CA MET A 96 -12.31 -3.46 11.94
C MET A 96 -13.49 -2.62 12.45
N ARG A 97 -13.24 -1.41 12.99
CA ARG A 97 -14.34 -0.48 13.34
C ARG A 97 -15.07 0.05 12.10
N ALA A 98 -14.34 0.32 11.02
CA ALA A 98 -14.95 0.74 9.76
C ALA A 98 -15.79 -0.39 9.15
N TRP A 99 -15.30 -1.63 9.21
CA TRP A 99 -16.04 -2.82 8.79
C TRP A 99 -17.32 -3.03 9.59
N GLU A 100 -17.26 -2.99 10.92
CA GLU A 100 -18.44 -3.19 11.76
C GLU A 100 -19.50 -2.10 11.53
N SER A 101 -19.08 -0.89 11.16
CA SER A 101 -20.01 0.18 10.75
C SER A 101 -20.60 -0.05 9.36
N LEU A 102 -19.83 -0.64 8.44
CA LEU A 102 -20.22 -0.90 7.06
C LEU A 102 -21.16 -2.12 6.94
N LEU A 103 -20.86 -3.19 7.64
CA LEU A 103 -21.58 -4.46 7.58
C LEU A 103 -21.73 -5.07 9.00
N PRO A 104 -22.62 -4.50 9.84
CA PRO A 104 -22.77 -4.90 11.24
C PRO A 104 -23.14 -6.38 11.42
N GLY A 105 -22.56 -7.04 12.41
CA GLY A 105 -22.81 -8.46 12.70
C GLY A 105 -22.06 -9.45 11.80
N HIS A 106 -21.20 -8.95 10.89
CA HIS A 106 -20.37 -9.76 10.00
C HIS A 106 -18.87 -9.62 10.30
N THR A 107 -18.52 -9.48 11.58
CA THR A 107 -17.13 -9.28 12.04
C THR A 107 -16.17 -10.34 11.49
N ALA A 108 -16.58 -11.62 11.48
CA ALA A 108 -15.74 -12.73 10.98
C ALA A 108 -15.33 -12.58 9.51
N LEU A 109 -16.20 -12.00 8.66
CA LEU A 109 -15.86 -11.74 7.26
C LEU A 109 -14.82 -10.62 7.14
N GLY A 110 -14.93 -9.58 7.96
CA GLY A 110 -13.92 -8.51 8.02
C GLY A 110 -12.57 -9.02 8.51
N GLU A 111 -12.56 -9.93 9.50
CA GLU A 111 -11.35 -10.58 9.99
C GLU A 111 -10.67 -11.44 8.92
N ASP A 112 -11.44 -12.27 8.20
CA ASP A 112 -10.94 -13.09 7.07
C ASP A 112 -10.32 -12.21 5.98
N LEU A 113 -10.99 -11.11 5.60
CA LEU A 113 -10.44 -10.18 4.62
C LEU A 113 -9.12 -9.57 5.08
N LEU A 114 -9.02 -9.09 6.32
CA LEU A 114 -7.76 -8.53 6.83
C LEU A 114 -6.66 -9.58 6.94
N GLU A 115 -6.97 -10.83 7.27
CA GLU A 115 -6.00 -11.93 7.26
C GLU A 115 -5.44 -12.16 5.85
N ARG A 116 -6.28 -12.07 4.81
CA ARG A 116 -5.82 -12.14 3.40
C ARG A 116 -4.86 -11.00 3.06
N TYR A 117 -5.20 -9.76 3.39
CA TYR A 117 -4.32 -8.62 3.19
C TYR A 117 -3.00 -8.71 4.00
N GLU A 118 -2.98 -9.48 5.08
CA GLU A 118 -1.83 -9.61 5.97
C GLU A 118 -0.99 -10.89 5.71
N GLN A 119 -1.22 -11.56 4.57
CA GLN A 119 -0.42 -12.71 4.15
C GLN A 119 1.07 -12.33 3.98
N PRO A 120 2.02 -13.21 4.38
CA PRO A 120 3.43 -12.84 4.47
C PRO A 120 4.11 -12.42 3.15
N HIS A 121 3.62 -12.89 2.00
CA HIS A 121 4.19 -12.57 0.69
C HIS A 121 3.83 -11.16 0.22
N ARG A 122 2.74 -10.57 0.72
CA ARG A 122 2.31 -9.20 0.39
C ARG A 122 3.22 -8.18 1.07
N LYS A 123 3.65 -7.17 0.32
CA LYS A 123 4.55 -6.09 0.79
C LYS A 123 3.98 -4.70 0.55
N TYR A 124 3.21 -4.53 -0.51
CA TYR A 124 2.46 -3.33 -0.80
C TYR A 124 0.95 -3.57 -0.66
N HIS A 125 0.41 -4.62 -1.29
CA HIS A 125 -1.03 -4.93 -1.32
C HIS A 125 -1.51 -5.53 0.01
N THR A 126 -1.43 -4.71 1.06
CA THR A 126 -1.65 -5.05 2.47
C THR A 126 -2.80 -4.25 3.06
N SER A 127 -3.08 -4.41 4.37
CA SER A 127 -4.09 -3.61 5.07
C SER A 127 -3.76 -2.11 5.06
N VAL A 128 -2.51 -1.73 4.79
CA VAL A 128 -2.11 -0.34 4.51
C VAL A 128 -2.76 0.18 3.24
N HIS A 129 -2.66 -0.56 2.12
CA HIS A 129 -3.27 -0.18 0.84
C HIS A 129 -4.78 -0.02 0.98
N LEU A 130 -5.47 -0.99 1.61
CA LEU A 130 -6.90 -0.88 1.91
C LEU A 130 -7.23 0.39 2.72
N SER A 131 -6.46 0.71 3.76
CA SER A 131 -6.68 1.92 4.55
C SER A 131 -6.43 3.21 3.75
N GLU A 132 -5.48 3.20 2.83
CA GLU A 132 -5.18 4.33 1.94
C GLU A 132 -6.30 4.53 0.93
N MET A 133 -6.76 3.45 0.28
CA MET A 133 -7.89 3.47 -0.65
C MET A 133 -9.17 3.99 0.02
N LEU A 134 -9.51 3.51 1.22
CA LEU A 134 -10.67 4.01 1.96
C LEU A 134 -10.55 5.50 2.32
N THR A 135 -9.33 5.99 2.55
CA THR A 135 -9.07 7.42 2.82
C THR A 135 -9.19 8.25 1.53
N ALA A 136 -8.72 7.73 0.40
CA ALA A 136 -8.84 8.36 -0.91
C ALA A 136 -10.32 8.45 -1.33
N LEU A 137 -11.08 7.37 -1.20
CA LEU A 137 -12.53 7.36 -1.42
C LEU A 137 -13.22 8.43 -0.57
N LYS A 138 -12.97 8.44 0.74
CA LYS A 138 -13.54 9.46 1.63
C LYS A 138 -13.26 10.89 1.12
N THR A 139 -12.02 11.15 0.70
CA THR A 139 -11.62 12.47 0.17
C THR A 139 -12.42 12.84 -1.07
N LEU A 140 -12.55 11.92 -2.04
CA LEU A 140 -13.28 12.18 -3.29
C LEU A 140 -14.78 12.44 -3.04
N TYR A 141 -15.43 11.62 -2.21
CA TYR A 141 -16.85 11.80 -1.88
C TYR A 141 -17.11 13.07 -1.07
N GLU A 142 -16.20 13.46 -0.16
CA GLU A 142 -16.30 14.73 0.58
C GLU A 142 -16.23 15.96 -0.34
N GLN A 143 -15.38 15.94 -1.37
CA GLN A 143 -15.31 17.02 -2.38
C GLN A 143 -16.60 17.15 -3.19
N HIS A 144 -17.33 16.05 -3.37
CA HIS A 144 -18.62 16.03 -4.06
C HIS A 144 -19.83 16.19 -3.15
N HIS A 145 -19.61 16.38 -1.84
CA HIS A 145 -20.66 16.52 -0.83
C HIS A 145 -21.67 15.35 -0.82
N THR A 146 -21.20 14.15 -1.14
CA THR A 146 -22.00 12.93 -1.14
C THR A 146 -21.43 11.90 -0.17
N ALA A 147 -22.26 10.97 0.30
CA ALA A 147 -21.79 9.84 1.08
C ALA A 147 -21.24 8.76 0.16
N THR A 148 -20.18 8.06 0.58
CA THR A 148 -19.67 6.90 -0.17
C THR A 148 -20.69 5.76 -0.16
N PRO A 149 -21.14 5.25 -1.33
CA PRO A 149 -22.02 4.11 -1.41
C PRO A 149 -21.43 2.88 -0.73
N ARG A 150 -22.27 2.12 -0.01
CA ARG A 150 -21.81 0.90 0.68
C ARG A 150 -21.14 -0.09 -0.29
N ALA A 151 -21.65 -0.20 -1.52
CA ALA A 151 -21.12 -1.10 -2.53
C ALA A 151 -19.70 -0.72 -2.95
N VAL A 152 -19.37 0.58 -3.02
CA VAL A 152 -18.01 1.05 -3.30
C VAL A 152 -17.06 0.69 -2.15
N LEU A 153 -17.52 0.86 -0.90
CA LEU A 153 -16.72 0.47 0.27
C LEU A 153 -16.52 -1.05 0.31
N LEU A 154 -17.56 -1.86 0.09
CA LEU A 154 -17.44 -3.31 0.03
C LEU A 154 -16.49 -3.73 -1.10
N ALA A 155 -16.60 -3.15 -2.30
CA ALA A 155 -15.65 -3.41 -3.38
C ALA A 155 -14.20 -3.10 -2.96
N ALA A 156 -13.96 -2.01 -2.23
CA ALA A 156 -12.62 -1.66 -1.76
C ALA A 156 -12.06 -2.72 -0.80
N TRP A 157 -12.89 -3.26 0.09
CA TRP A 157 -12.51 -4.35 0.97
C TRP A 157 -12.17 -5.65 0.22
N PHE A 158 -12.79 -5.90 -0.93
CA PHE A 158 -12.59 -7.15 -1.67
C PHE A 158 -11.58 -7.08 -2.82
N HIS A 159 -11.25 -5.90 -3.37
CA HIS A 159 -10.58 -5.80 -4.68
C HIS A 159 -9.25 -6.55 -4.80
N ASP A 160 -8.44 -6.54 -3.74
CA ASP A 160 -7.16 -7.27 -3.65
C ASP A 160 -7.20 -8.41 -2.61
N ALA A 161 -8.39 -8.86 -2.22
CA ALA A 161 -8.54 -9.92 -1.21
C ALA A 161 -7.92 -11.25 -1.68
N VAL A 162 -7.83 -11.49 -2.99
CA VAL A 162 -6.97 -12.50 -3.61
C VAL A 162 -5.82 -11.77 -4.31
N TYR A 163 -4.57 -12.21 -4.08
CA TYR A 163 -3.40 -11.61 -4.69
C TYR A 163 -2.22 -12.59 -4.72
N GLU A 164 -1.90 -13.08 -5.91
CA GLU A 164 -0.75 -13.93 -6.20
C GLU A 164 0.24 -13.25 -7.17
N ALA A 165 0.04 -11.95 -7.44
CA ALA A 165 0.79 -11.15 -8.41
C ALA A 165 0.62 -11.67 -9.86
N ASN A 166 -0.60 -12.10 -10.19
CA ASN A 166 -1.03 -12.55 -11.51
C ASN A 166 -2.12 -11.60 -12.05
N PRO A 167 -1.73 -10.53 -12.78
CA PRO A 167 -2.67 -9.54 -13.28
C PRO A 167 -3.78 -10.13 -14.14
N GLY A 168 -5.02 -9.70 -13.91
CA GLY A 168 -6.25 -10.20 -14.52
C GLY A 168 -6.87 -11.39 -13.78
N GLU A 169 -6.05 -12.35 -13.33
CA GLU A 169 -6.54 -13.53 -12.59
C GLU A 169 -6.89 -13.18 -11.13
N ASP A 170 -6.07 -12.35 -10.49
CA ASP A 170 -6.26 -11.92 -9.11
C ASP A 170 -7.56 -11.12 -8.95
N GLU A 171 -7.86 -10.21 -9.87
CA GLU A 171 -9.06 -9.38 -9.88
C GLU A 171 -10.32 -10.22 -10.09
N ALA A 172 -10.29 -11.16 -11.04
CA ALA A 172 -11.40 -12.09 -11.26
C ALA A 172 -11.64 -12.97 -10.02
N ALA A 173 -10.58 -13.49 -9.40
CA ALA A 173 -10.68 -14.29 -8.19
C ALA A 173 -11.21 -13.49 -6.98
N SER A 174 -10.78 -12.24 -6.82
CA SER A 174 -11.30 -11.31 -5.81
C SER A 174 -12.79 -11.00 -6.02
N ALA A 175 -13.22 -10.83 -7.28
CA ALA A 175 -14.62 -10.64 -7.62
C ALA A 175 -15.47 -11.90 -7.33
N ASP A 176 -14.96 -13.09 -7.63
CA ASP A 176 -15.60 -14.36 -7.29
C ASP A 176 -15.71 -14.60 -5.79
N LEU A 177 -14.68 -14.23 -5.03
CA LEU A 177 -14.70 -14.24 -3.58
C LEU A 177 -15.81 -13.31 -3.06
N ALA A 178 -15.92 -12.08 -3.60
CA ALA A 178 -16.96 -11.14 -3.23
C ALA A 178 -18.37 -11.68 -3.56
N ARG A 179 -18.58 -12.25 -4.76
CA ARG A 179 -19.84 -12.91 -5.14
C ARG A 179 -20.22 -14.00 -4.15
N THR A 180 -19.28 -14.88 -3.82
CA THR A 180 -19.49 -16.02 -2.93
C THR A 180 -19.82 -15.56 -1.51
N ALA A 181 -19.07 -14.61 -0.96
CA ALA A 181 -19.24 -14.13 0.41
C ALA A 181 -20.51 -13.27 0.59
N LEU A 182 -20.91 -12.52 -0.44
CA LEU A 182 -22.01 -11.54 -0.34
C LEU A 182 -23.37 -12.06 -0.82
N THR A 183 -23.43 -13.12 -1.62
CA THR A 183 -24.70 -13.73 -2.07
C THR A 183 -25.60 -14.20 -0.91
N PRO A 184 -25.08 -14.83 0.16
CA PRO A 184 -25.90 -15.17 1.33
C PRO A 184 -26.55 -13.94 1.98
N LEU A 185 -25.85 -12.79 1.99
CA LEU A 185 -26.36 -11.52 2.53
C LEU A 185 -27.46 -10.92 1.67
N ALA A 186 -27.39 -11.13 0.35
CA ALA A 186 -28.49 -10.77 -0.54
C ALA A 186 -29.73 -11.63 -0.30
N SER A 187 -29.53 -12.93 -0.03
CA SER A 187 -30.62 -13.86 0.28
C SER A 187 -31.35 -13.54 1.59
N THR A 188 -30.65 -12.98 2.57
CA THR A 188 -31.24 -12.55 3.85
C THR A 188 -31.78 -11.11 3.83
N GLY A 189 -31.64 -10.40 2.69
CA GLY A 189 -32.09 -9.01 2.53
C GLY A 189 -31.16 -7.94 3.14
N SER A 190 -29.98 -8.33 3.63
CA SER A 190 -28.96 -7.39 4.13
C SER A 190 -28.29 -6.59 2.99
N LEU A 191 -28.20 -7.22 1.82
CA LEU A 191 -27.79 -6.62 0.56
C LEU A 191 -28.82 -6.91 -0.54
N THR A 192 -28.69 -6.25 -1.68
CA THR A 192 -29.43 -6.59 -2.89
C THR A 192 -28.55 -7.36 -3.87
N ASN A 193 -29.15 -8.21 -4.72
CA ASN A 193 -28.41 -8.86 -5.81
C ASN A 193 -27.75 -7.85 -6.77
N ARG A 194 -28.35 -6.66 -6.92
CA ARG A 194 -27.78 -5.56 -7.70
C ARG A 194 -26.49 -5.03 -7.08
N GLU A 195 -26.45 -4.85 -5.76
CA GLU A 195 -25.23 -4.46 -5.04
C GLU A 195 -24.13 -5.51 -5.18
N VAL A 196 -24.43 -6.80 -4.98
CA VAL A 196 -23.45 -7.89 -5.14
C VAL A 196 -22.86 -7.89 -6.55
N THR A 197 -23.72 -7.72 -7.56
CA THR A 197 -23.30 -7.62 -8.97
C THR A 197 -22.39 -6.42 -9.19
N ALA A 198 -22.78 -5.23 -8.71
CA ALA A 198 -22.01 -4.01 -8.86
C ALA A 198 -20.64 -4.07 -8.15
N ILE A 199 -20.58 -4.67 -6.96
CA ILE A 199 -19.34 -4.88 -6.21
C ILE A 199 -18.35 -5.71 -7.03
N ALA A 200 -18.81 -6.84 -7.56
CA ALA A 200 -17.94 -7.74 -8.31
C ALA A 200 -17.44 -7.10 -9.62
N HIS A 201 -18.30 -6.36 -10.33
CA HIS A 201 -17.88 -5.63 -11.53
C HIS A 201 -16.89 -4.50 -11.21
N LEU A 202 -17.05 -3.77 -10.10
CA LEU A 202 -16.06 -2.76 -9.70
C LEU A 202 -14.68 -3.37 -9.49
N ILE A 203 -14.62 -4.54 -8.86
CA ILE A 203 -13.37 -5.26 -8.64
C ILE A 203 -12.75 -5.68 -9.98
N GLU A 204 -13.54 -6.25 -10.90
CA GLU A 204 -13.03 -6.65 -12.22
C GLU A 204 -12.44 -5.48 -13.04
N LEU A 205 -12.95 -4.26 -12.85
CA LEU A 205 -12.44 -3.07 -13.53
C LEU A 205 -11.01 -2.70 -13.12
N THR A 206 -10.53 -3.11 -11.94
CA THR A 206 -9.16 -2.81 -11.50
C THR A 206 -8.12 -3.51 -12.37
N ALA A 207 -8.47 -4.56 -13.12
CA ALA A 207 -7.53 -5.23 -14.02
C ALA A 207 -7.02 -4.33 -15.16
N SER A 208 -7.81 -3.33 -15.56
CA SER A 208 -7.44 -2.39 -16.65
C SER A 208 -7.26 -0.95 -16.18
N HIS A 209 -7.85 -0.59 -15.03
CA HIS A 209 -8.04 0.78 -14.56
C HIS A 209 -8.59 1.70 -15.65
N GLN A 210 -9.54 1.18 -16.44
CA GLN A 210 -10.23 1.94 -17.50
C GLN A 210 -11.73 1.90 -17.26
N LEU A 211 -12.35 3.08 -17.37
CA LEU A 211 -13.80 3.18 -17.33
C LEU A 211 -14.39 2.83 -18.69
N ALA A 212 -15.08 1.70 -18.77
CA ALA A 212 -15.89 1.36 -19.93
C ALA A 212 -17.11 2.30 -20.09
N ASP A 213 -17.60 2.44 -21.31
CA ASP A 213 -18.89 3.07 -21.58
C ASP A 213 -20.03 2.17 -21.07
N GLY A 214 -21.17 2.76 -20.71
CA GLY A 214 -22.34 2.00 -20.25
C GLY A 214 -22.20 1.35 -18.87
N ILE A 215 -21.25 1.80 -18.04
CA ILE A 215 -20.93 1.17 -16.75
C ILE A 215 -22.12 1.03 -15.80
N GLU A 216 -23.10 1.91 -15.90
CA GLU A 216 -24.34 1.88 -15.13
C GLU A 216 -25.19 0.64 -15.44
N GLU A 217 -25.12 0.11 -16.67
CA GLU A 217 -25.78 -1.14 -17.06
C GLU A 217 -25.08 -2.34 -16.41
N TYR A 218 -23.74 -2.36 -16.43
CA TYR A 218 -22.92 -3.40 -15.81
C TYR A 218 -23.05 -3.44 -14.28
N THR A 219 -23.27 -2.29 -13.63
CA THR A 219 -23.54 -2.22 -12.18
C THR A 219 -25.02 -2.39 -11.84
N SER A 220 -25.85 -2.82 -12.80
CA SER A 220 -27.30 -3.00 -12.61
C SER A 220 -28.03 -1.75 -12.09
N GLY A 221 -27.51 -0.57 -12.40
CA GLY A 221 -27.97 0.73 -11.92
C GLY A 221 -27.74 0.98 -10.42
N ALA A 222 -26.96 0.14 -9.73
CA ALA A 222 -26.64 0.33 -8.32
C ALA A 222 -25.55 1.38 -8.09
N LEU A 223 -24.74 1.66 -9.11
CA LEU A 223 -23.64 2.62 -9.06
C LEU A 223 -23.63 3.49 -10.31
N THR A 224 -23.30 4.76 -10.13
CA THR A 224 -23.12 5.72 -11.21
C THR A 224 -21.74 5.57 -11.85
N ARG A 225 -21.55 6.21 -13.01
CA ARG A 225 -20.20 6.35 -13.60
C ARG A 225 -19.21 7.04 -12.66
N ALA A 226 -19.66 8.04 -11.89
CA ALA A 226 -18.80 8.76 -10.96
C ALA A 226 -18.31 7.85 -9.82
N ASP A 227 -19.17 6.95 -9.33
CA ASP A 227 -18.79 6.02 -8.27
C ASP A 227 -17.68 5.06 -8.72
N ALA A 228 -17.79 4.56 -9.96
CA ALA A 228 -16.74 3.74 -10.57
C ALA A 228 -15.45 4.53 -10.84
N ALA A 229 -15.56 5.80 -11.27
CA ALA A 229 -14.41 6.67 -11.45
C ALA A 229 -13.64 6.86 -10.14
N PHE A 230 -14.35 7.22 -9.06
CA PHE A 230 -13.74 7.41 -7.74
C PHE A 230 -13.12 6.13 -7.19
N PHE A 231 -13.71 4.97 -7.48
CA PHE A 231 -13.16 3.70 -7.08
C PHE A 231 -11.79 3.43 -7.73
N LEU A 232 -11.71 3.55 -9.07
CA LEU A 232 -10.45 3.36 -9.80
C LEU A 232 -9.41 4.44 -9.45
N ASP A 233 -9.85 5.67 -9.25
CA ASP A 233 -8.97 6.77 -8.86
C ASP A 233 -8.39 6.58 -7.45
N ALA A 234 -9.21 6.05 -6.52
CA ALA A 234 -8.76 5.75 -5.17
C ALA A 234 -7.74 4.61 -5.12
N ASP A 235 -7.89 3.59 -5.97
CA ASP A 235 -6.91 2.52 -6.11
C ASP A 235 -5.57 3.03 -6.66
N LEU A 236 -5.62 3.97 -7.61
CA LEU A 236 -4.43 4.63 -8.17
C LEU A 236 -3.88 5.80 -7.34
N ALA A 237 -4.49 6.13 -6.19
CA ALA A 237 -4.12 7.31 -5.40
C ALA A 237 -2.68 7.23 -4.87
N ILE A 238 -2.13 6.02 -4.69
CA ILE A 238 -0.73 5.81 -4.28
C ILE A 238 0.26 6.48 -5.23
N LEU A 239 -0.10 6.62 -6.53
CA LEU A 239 0.80 7.19 -7.51
C LEU A 239 1.13 8.66 -7.18
N ALA A 240 0.19 9.37 -6.55
CA ALA A 240 0.32 10.76 -6.13
C ALA A 240 0.85 10.94 -4.70
N ALA A 241 1.28 9.86 -4.03
CA ALA A 241 1.78 9.94 -2.67
C ALA A 241 3.05 10.82 -2.55
N ASP A 242 3.34 11.26 -1.32
CA ASP A 242 4.61 11.92 -1.04
C ASP A 242 5.81 11.01 -1.38
N SER A 243 6.94 11.62 -1.72
CA SER A 243 8.12 10.90 -2.23
C SER A 243 8.60 9.76 -1.31
N PRO A 244 8.66 9.92 0.04
CA PRO A 244 8.97 8.80 0.93
C PRO A 244 7.97 7.64 0.84
N ARG A 245 6.66 7.92 0.85
CA ARG A 245 5.63 6.87 0.73
C ARG A 245 5.66 6.19 -0.64
N TYR A 246 5.85 6.96 -1.71
CA TYR A 246 5.98 6.43 -3.07
C TYR A 246 7.21 5.52 -3.21
N THR A 247 8.35 5.90 -2.62
CA THR A 247 9.56 5.07 -2.59
C THR A 247 9.31 3.72 -1.90
N ARG A 248 8.60 3.72 -0.76
CA ARG A 248 8.19 2.48 -0.08
C ARG A 248 7.24 1.64 -0.92
N TYR A 249 6.31 2.28 -1.65
CA TYR A 249 5.43 1.61 -2.61
C TYR A 249 6.22 0.86 -3.69
N VAL A 250 7.17 1.54 -4.35
CA VAL A 250 8.00 0.93 -5.40
C VAL A 250 8.81 -0.24 -4.83
N ALA A 251 9.39 -0.10 -3.64
CA ALA A 251 10.12 -1.18 -2.98
C ALA A 251 9.21 -2.37 -2.63
N GLY A 252 7.99 -2.11 -2.16
CA GLY A 252 6.98 -3.14 -1.87
C GLY A 252 6.58 -3.91 -3.13
N VAL A 253 6.27 -3.20 -4.21
CA VAL A 253 5.97 -3.83 -5.51
C VAL A 253 7.16 -4.65 -6.01
N ARG A 254 8.40 -4.12 -5.93
CA ARG A 254 9.58 -4.89 -6.34
C ARG A 254 9.73 -6.19 -5.55
N ALA A 255 9.42 -6.18 -4.26
CA ALA A 255 9.53 -7.35 -3.40
C ALA A 255 8.44 -8.41 -3.69
N GLU A 256 7.23 -8.01 -4.04
CA GLU A 256 6.17 -8.95 -4.47
C GLU A 256 6.51 -9.63 -5.81
N TYR A 257 7.15 -8.89 -6.72
CA TYR A 257 7.60 -9.38 -8.01
C TYR A 257 9.05 -9.89 -8.00
N ALA A 258 9.57 -10.30 -6.83
CA ALA A 258 10.95 -10.76 -6.67
C ALA A 258 11.27 -12.04 -7.45
N HIS A 259 10.24 -12.82 -7.83
CA HIS A 259 10.37 -14.02 -8.66
C HIS A 259 10.72 -13.71 -10.12
N TYR A 260 10.49 -12.48 -10.59
CA TYR A 260 10.99 -12.02 -11.90
C TYR A 260 12.44 -11.56 -11.81
N ALA A 261 13.22 -11.96 -12.81
CA ALA A 261 14.59 -11.46 -13.01
C ALA A 261 14.60 -9.92 -13.05
N PRO A 262 15.65 -9.24 -12.52
CA PRO A 262 15.71 -7.78 -12.44
C PRO A 262 15.37 -7.07 -13.76
N ASP A 263 15.99 -7.47 -14.86
CA ASP A 263 15.73 -6.86 -16.18
C ASP A 263 14.31 -7.08 -16.70
N ALA A 264 13.72 -8.26 -16.40
CA ALA A 264 12.36 -8.57 -16.81
C ALA A 264 11.36 -7.70 -16.05
N PHE A 265 11.56 -7.55 -14.73
CA PHE A 265 10.77 -6.65 -13.91
C PHE A 265 10.93 -5.21 -14.37
N THR A 266 12.15 -4.72 -14.57
CA THR A 266 12.40 -3.34 -14.99
C THR A 266 11.72 -3.02 -16.32
N ARG A 267 11.79 -3.92 -17.32
CA ARG A 267 11.08 -3.73 -18.59
C ARG A 267 9.56 -3.70 -18.42
N GLY A 268 9.01 -4.66 -17.67
CA GLY A 268 7.56 -4.73 -17.42
C GLY A 268 7.05 -3.51 -16.66
N ARG A 269 7.77 -3.11 -15.60
CA ARG A 269 7.44 -1.92 -14.80
C ARG A 269 7.54 -0.65 -15.63
N ALA A 270 8.62 -0.46 -16.39
CA ALA A 270 8.77 0.69 -17.29
C ALA A 270 7.61 0.80 -18.29
N ALA A 271 7.16 -0.32 -18.86
CA ALA A 271 6.02 -0.34 -19.78
C ALA A 271 4.71 0.10 -19.08
N ILE A 272 4.47 -0.34 -17.84
CA ILE A 272 3.30 0.11 -17.05
C ILE A 272 3.36 1.62 -16.79
N LEU A 273 4.52 2.13 -16.32
CA LEU A 273 4.71 3.56 -16.05
C LEU A 273 4.51 4.41 -17.30
N GLN A 274 5.07 3.98 -18.44
CA GLN A 274 4.87 4.64 -19.74
C GLN A 274 3.40 4.60 -20.16
N GLY A 275 2.72 3.47 -19.95
CA GLY A 275 1.28 3.32 -20.21
C GLY A 275 0.45 4.37 -19.48
N PHE A 276 0.72 4.63 -18.19
CA PHE A 276 0.07 5.70 -17.44
C PHE A 276 0.45 7.09 -17.94
N LEU A 277 1.75 7.34 -18.22
CA LEU A 277 2.22 8.64 -18.70
C LEU A 277 1.63 9.03 -20.07
N ASN A 278 1.30 8.04 -20.91
CA ASN A 278 0.68 8.23 -22.22
C ASN A 278 -0.82 8.54 -22.15
N ARG A 279 -1.49 8.32 -21.00
CA ARG A 279 -2.90 8.71 -20.84
C ARG A 279 -3.02 10.24 -20.82
N THR A 280 -4.09 10.77 -21.40
CA THR A 280 -4.40 12.21 -21.30
C THR A 280 -4.58 12.62 -19.84
N ALA A 281 -5.33 11.82 -19.07
CA ALA A 281 -5.45 11.91 -17.62
C ALA A 281 -5.16 10.53 -17.01
N ILE A 282 -4.38 10.48 -15.93
CA ILE A 282 -4.13 9.24 -15.20
C ILE A 282 -5.40 8.82 -14.45
N TYR A 283 -6.03 9.81 -13.84
CA TYR A 283 -7.26 9.69 -13.06
C TYR A 283 -8.49 9.98 -13.94
N ALA A 284 -9.56 9.23 -13.71
CA ALA A 284 -10.78 9.25 -14.48
C ALA A 284 -11.73 10.40 -14.09
N SER A 285 -11.75 10.81 -12.81
CA SER A 285 -12.55 11.94 -12.34
C SER A 285 -11.78 13.25 -12.36
N ASP A 286 -12.48 14.36 -12.64
CA ASP A 286 -11.89 15.71 -12.62
C ASP A 286 -11.29 16.05 -11.25
N THR A 287 -11.95 15.64 -10.16
CA THR A 287 -11.49 15.89 -8.78
C THR A 287 -10.18 15.17 -8.49
N ALA A 288 -10.08 13.88 -8.82
CA ALA A 288 -8.83 13.15 -8.65
C ALA A 288 -7.73 13.69 -9.58
N HIS A 289 -8.08 14.06 -10.81
CA HIS A 289 -7.13 14.67 -11.74
C HIS A 289 -6.52 15.96 -11.17
N LEU A 290 -7.36 16.87 -10.63
CA LEU A 290 -6.91 18.11 -10.01
C LEU A 290 -6.04 17.89 -8.76
N LEU A 291 -6.38 16.88 -7.96
CA LEU A 291 -5.67 16.60 -6.71
C LEU A 291 -4.35 15.85 -6.94
N TRP A 292 -4.31 14.93 -7.91
CA TRP A 292 -3.33 13.84 -7.91
C TRP A 292 -2.55 13.68 -9.23
N ASP A 293 -3.01 14.21 -10.37
CA ASP A 293 -2.37 13.93 -11.66
C ASP A 293 -0.93 14.48 -11.75
N ALA A 294 -0.73 15.74 -11.35
CA ALA A 294 0.59 16.37 -11.35
C ALA A 294 1.61 15.64 -10.43
N PRO A 295 1.33 15.38 -9.14
CA PRO A 295 2.25 14.63 -8.30
C PRO A 295 2.44 13.19 -8.78
N ALA A 296 1.40 12.53 -9.30
CA ALA A 296 1.54 11.19 -9.88
C ALA A 296 2.52 11.18 -11.05
N ARG A 297 2.38 12.10 -12.00
CA ARG A 297 3.30 12.19 -13.15
C ARG A 297 4.74 12.49 -12.73
N LEU A 298 4.95 13.28 -11.68
CA LEU A 298 6.29 13.53 -11.15
C LEU A 298 6.92 12.23 -10.61
N ASN A 299 6.17 11.48 -9.80
CA ASN A 299 6.64 10.22 -9.24
C ASN A 299 6.90 9.17 -10.33
N LEU A 300 5.98 8.99 -11.28
CA LEU A 300 6.12 8.03 -12.38
C LEU A 300 7.35 8.35 -13.27
N ARG A 301 7.61 9.63 -13.58
CA ARG A 301 8.81 10.02 -14.36
C ARG A 301 10.09 9.78 -13.58
N THR A 302 10.10 10.14 -12.30
CA THR A 302 11.27 9.93 -11.42
C THR A 302 11.61 8.45 -11.30
N GLU A 303 10.61 7.58 -11.14
CA GLU A 303 10.82 6.13 -11.13
C GLU A 303 11.35 5.62 -12.47
N LEU A 304 10.76 6.08 -13.58
CA LEU A 304 11.16 5.66 -14.93
C LEU A 304 12.60 6.07 -15.26
N GLU A 305 13.02 7.28 -14.87
CA GLU A 305 14.40 7.75 -15.02
C GLU A 305 15.39 6.85 -14.26
N GLY A 306 14.99 6.31 -13.10
CA GLY A 306 15.77 5.33 -12.34
C GLY A 306 16.03 4.02 -13.07
N TYR A 307 15.25 3.71 -14.12
CA TYR A 307 15.43 2.51 -14.94
C TYR A 307 16.26 2.74 -16.21
N CYS A 308 16.46 3.98 -16.66
CA CYS A 308 17.23 4.29 -17.87
C CYS A 308 18.66 3.70 -17.90
N PRO A 309 19.45 3.75 -16.80
CA PRO A 309 20.78 3.13 -16.79
C PRO A 309 20.75 1.60 -16.99
N ALA A 310 19.71 0.93 -16.46
CA ALA A 310 19.56 -0.52 -16.60
C ALA A 310 19.10 -0.97 -18.00
N LEU A 311 18.48 -0.07 -18.76
CA LEU A 311 18.00 -0.36 -20.13
C LEU A 311 19.05 -0.05 -21.21
N SER A 312 20.02 0.82 -20.93
CA SER A 312 21.10 1.20 -21.88
C SER A 312 22.31 0.27 -21.86
N GLU A 313 22.47 -0.57 -20.83
CA GLU A 313 23.60 -1.50 -20.68
C GLU A 313 23.42 -2.86 -21.39
N GLN A 314 22.32 -3.08 -22.11
CA GLN A 314 22.17 -4.33 -22.87
C GLN A 314 22.83 -4.24 -24.25
N PRO A 315 23.72 -5.19 -24.63
CA PRO A 315 24.22 -5.27 -25.99
C PRO A 315 23.06 -5.58 -26.91
N THR A 316 22.93 -4.78 -27.98
CA THR A 316 22.12 -5.13 -29.14
C THR A 316 22.43 -6.57 -29.51
N LYS A 317 21.44 -7.47 -29.40
CA LYS A 317 21.51 -8.77 -30.07
C LYS A 317 21.64 -8.48 -31.56
N GLU A 318 22.88 -8.53 -32.04
CA GLU A 318 23.19 -8.57 -33.46
C GLU A 318 22.44 -9.76 -34.06
N GLY A 319 21.72 -9.50 -35.14
CA GLY A 319 21.04 -10.53 -35.89
C GLY A 319 22.02 -11.53 -36.47
N HIS A 320 21.55 -12.77 -36.61
CA HIS A 320 21.73 -13.65 -37.77
C HIS A 320 20.53 -14.60 -37.79
#